data_AF-A0AAP0B098-F1
#
_entry.id   AF-A0AAP0B098-F1
#
_cell.length_a   1.000
_cell.length_b   1.000
_cell.length_c   1.000
_cell.angle_alpha   90.00
_cell.angle_beta   90.00
_cell.angle_gamma   90.00
#
_symmetry.space_group_name_H-M   'P 1'
#
loop_
_entity.id
_entity.type
_entity.pdbx_description
1 polymer ?
#
loop_
_entity_poly.entity_id
_entity_poly.type
_entity_poly.pdbx_seq_one_letter_code
_entity_poly.pdbx_strand_id
1 'polypeptide(L)'
;MFEIQERDPPKKHKWKTKKRLKMQRKREKTKRKEANKRDPRCIRPKGQKKKQKFPTAEARIKYKIEKAKLKEALLVEKLKKYEVPQVQGPNPKEDLLTGEERFYMKKMSQKSSNYVPIGRRGIFGGVILNMHMHWKKHETVKVVCKPCKLGQVHEYAKELARLSGGLPIEIIGNDTIIFYRGKNYVQPEVMSPVDTLSKKRALEKSKYEQSLETVRRFIAVAEKELELYHRHIALYGDPNTRNSDFVYGSERENCGKTLSEPLDGSNLNDKESSSDETDSDFKDFSSDETDLNASYLSGDGENKIGTETDSDDESPFLDVLDSHEDL
;
A
#
# COMPACT_ATOMS: atom_id res chain seq x y z
N MET A 1 -19.67 -85.24 -3.70
CA MET A 1 -18.34 -84.87 -4.23
C MET A 1 -18.25 -83.35 -4.22
N PHE A 2 -17.18 -82.78 -3.66
CA PHE A 2 -17.04 -81.34 -3.42
C PHE A 2 -16.88 -80.57 -4.74
N GLU A 3 -17.70 -79.53 -4.88
CA GLU A 3 -17.68 -78.56 -5.98
C GLU A 3 -16.44 -77.67 -5.82
N ILE A 4 -15.57 -77.68 -6.82
CA ILE A 4 -14.32 -76.92 -6.83
C ILE A 4 -14.68 -75.45 -7.04
N GLN A 5 -14.66 -74.68 -5.95
CA GLN A 5 -14.85 -73.24 -6.00
C GLN A 5 -13.61 -72.60 -6.65
N GLU A 6 -13.76 -72.16 -7.90
CA GLU A 6 -12.76 -71.33 -8.60
C GLU A 6 -12.56 -70.03 -7.81
N ARG A 7 -11.39 -69.89 -7.19
CA ARG A 7 -10.99 -68.65 -6.53
C ARG A 7 -10.57 -67.64 -7.61
N ASP A 8 -11.34 -66.57 -7.74
CA ASP A 8 -10.94 -65.41 -8.54
C ASP A 8 -9.53 -64.94 -8.14
N PRO A 9 -8.66 -64.61 -9.11
CA PRO A 9 -7.33 -64.14 -8.81
C PRO A 9 -7.40 -62.83 -8.00
N PRO A 10 -6.51 -62.63 -7.01
CA PRO A 10 -6.58 -61.47 -6.12
C PRO A 10 -6.45 -60.17 -6.91
N LYS A 11 -7.36 -59.21 -6.66
CA LYS A 11 -7.40 -57.86 -7.25
C LYS A 11 -6.10 -57.09 -6.96
N LYS A 12 -5.05 -57.32 -7.76
CA LYS A 12 -3.80 -56.56 -7.71
C LYS A 12 -4.04 -55.18 -8.33
N HIS A 13 -3.74 -54.14 -7.54
CA HIS A 13 -3.69 -52.71 -7.85
C HIS A 13 -4.94 -51.85 -7.60
N LYS A 14 -5.25 -51.59 -6.32
CA LYS A 14 -6.00 -50.38 -5.93
C LYS A 14 -5.10 -49.20 -5.54
N TRP A 15 -3.83 -49.42 -5.20
CA TRP A 15 -2.96 -48.37 -4.67
C TRP A 15 -1.74 -48.16 -5.56
N LYS A 16 -1.56 -46.93 -6.06
CA LYS A 16 -0.35 -46.53 -6.78
C LYS A 16 0.76 -46.28 -5.76
N THR A 17 1.96 -46.79 -6.04
CA THR A 17 3.15 -46.46 -5.24
C THR A 17 3.38 -44.94 -5.20
N LYS A 18 3.89 -44.42 -4.09
CA LYS A 18 4.19 -42.97 -3.89
C LYS A 18 4.97 -42.36 -5.06
N LYS A 19 5.90 -43.12 -5.66
CA LYS A 19 6.65 -42.74 -6.88
C LYS A 19 5.73 -42.51 -8.09
N ARG A 20 4.81 -43.43 -8.39
CA ARG A 20 3.84 -43.30 -9.52
C ARG A 20 2.91 -42.10 -9.33
N LEU A 21 2.44 -41.88 -8.11
CA LEU A 21 1.56 -40.75 -7.80
C LEU A 21 2.29 -39.39 -7.95
N LYS A 22 3.55 -39.32 -7.51
CA LYS A 22 4.43 -38.15 -7.73
C LYS A 22 4.67 -37.89 -9.22
N MET A 23 4.92 -38.93 -10.01
CA MET A 23 5.09 -38.80 -11.46
C MET A 23 3.80 -38.36 -12.17
N GLN A 24 2.63 -38.86 -11.73
CA GLN A 24 1.34 -38.43 -12.27
C GLN A 24 1.09 -36.94 -11.98
N ARG A 25 1.31 -36.48 -10.74
CA ARG A 25 1.19 -35.06 -10.39
C ARG A 25 2.15 -34.18 -11.19
N LYS A 26 3.39 -34.63 -11.43
CA LYS A 26 4.34 -33.91 -12.30
C LYS A 26 3.81 -33.80 -13.73
N ARG A 27 3.35 -34.90 -14.31
CA ARG A 27 2.76 -34.93 -15.68
C ARG A 27 1.53 -34.04 -15.79
N GLU A 28 0.69 -34.01 -14.78
CA GLU A 28 -0.49 -33.15 -14.74
C GLU A 28 -0.09 -31.67 -14.62
N LYS A 29 0.89 -31.34 -13.77
CA LYS A 29 1.45 -30.00 -13.67
C LYS A 29 2.09 -29.53 -14.97
N THR A 30 2.79 -30.40 -15.71
CA THR A 30 3.35 -30.06 -17.02
C THR A 30 2.25 -29.84 -18.05
N LYS A 31 1.22 -30.70 -18.09
CA LYS A 31 0.05 -30.52 -18.96
C LYS A 31 -0.68 -29.20 -18.67
N ARG A 32 -0.92 -28.86 -17.41
CA ARG A 32 -1.52 -27.58 -17.00
C ARG A 32 -0.65 -26.38 -17.42
N LYS A 33 0.67 -26.46 -17.23
CA LYS A 33 1.60 -25.41 -17.67
C LYS A 33 1.64 -25.26 -19.19
N GLU A 34 1.58 -26.36 -19.92
CA GLU A 34 1.59 -26.36 -21.38
C GLU A 34 0.29 -25.82 -21.96
N ALA A 35 -0.86 -26.18 -21.37
CA ALA A 35 -2.15 -25.58 -21.70
C ALA A 35 -2.14 -24.06 -21.43
N ASN A 36 -1.65 -23.62 -20.26
CA ASN A 36 -1.53 -22.20 -19.93
C ASN A 36 -0.53 -21.45 -20.83
N LYS A 37 0.49 -22.12 -21.37
CA LYS A 37 1.46 -21.52 -22.31
C LYS A 37 0.80 -21.25 -23.67
N ARG A 38 -0.20 -22.06 -24.06
CA ARG A 38 -0.95 -21.94 -25.31
C ARG A 38 -2.27 -21.18 -25.17
N ASP A 39 -2.62 -20.72 -23.96
CA ASP A 39 -3.83 -19.94 -23.74
C ASP A 39 -3.68 -18.56 -24.40
N PRO A 40 -4.54 -18.17 -25.36
CA PRO A 40 -4.48 -16.87 -26.03
C PRO A 40 -4.58 -15.68 -25.06
N ARG A 41 -5.16 -15.86 -23.86
CA ARG A 41 -5.15 -14.83 -22.80
C ARG A 41 -3.77 -14.66 -22.14
N CYS A 42 -2.93 -15.70 -22.17
CA CYS A 42 -1.55 -15.69 -21.67
C CYS A 42 -0.49 -15.49 -22.75
N ILE A 43 -0.84 -15.63 -24.04
CA ILE A 43 0.02 -15.31 -25.19
C ILE A 43 0.08 -13.78 -25.33
N ARG A 44 0.76 -13.14 -24.38
CA ARG A 44 1.30 -11.80 -24.61
C ARG A 44 2.52 -11.94 -25.52
N PRO A 45 2.72 -11.08 -26.53
CA PRO A 45 4.01 -10.96 -27.17
C PRO A 45 5.03 -10.69 -26.06
N LYS A 46 5.80 -11.71 -25.67
CA LYS A 46 6.98 -11.52 -24.85
C LYS A 46 8.02 -10.91 -25.77
N GLY A 47 7.81 -9.63 -26.13
CA GLY A 47 8.89 -8.82 -26.66
C GLY A 47 9.99 -8.93 -25.64
N GLN A 48 11.13 -9.51 -26.02
CA GLN A 48 12.33 -9.40 -25.21
C GLN A 48 12.52 -7.89 -25.02
N LYS A 49 12.24 -7.38 -23.82
CA LYS A 49 12.53 -5.98 -23.50
C LYS A 49 14.02 -5.85 -23.74
N LYS A 50 14.42 -5.28 -24.88
CA LYS A 50 15.84 -5.02 -25.18
C LYS A 50 16.30 -4.13 -24.04
N LYS A 51 17.06 -4.68 -23.09
CA LYS A 51 17.65 -3.90 -22.02
C LYS A 51 18.50 -2.85 -22.72
N GLN A 52 18.14 -1.57 -22.60
CA GLN A 52 18.95 -0.49 -23.14
C GLN A 52 20.34 -0.65 -22.55
N LYS A 53 21.34 -0.83 -23.41
CA LYS A 53 22.74 -0.87 -23.01
C LYS A 53 23.19 0.58 -22.90
N PHE A 54 23.65 0.97 -21.72
CA PHE A 54 24.20 2.30 -21.50
C PHE A 54 25.73 2.22 -21.58
N PRO A 55 26.40 3.19 -22.22
CA PRO A 55 27.86 3.21 -22.35
C PRO A 55 28.56 3.42 -21.00
N THR A 56 27.95 4.18 -20.11
CA THR A 56 28.50 4.53 -18.79
C THR A 56 27.43 4.38 -17.71
N ALA A 57 27.83 4.07 -16.49
CA ALA A 57 26.95 4.02 -15.33
C ALA A 57 26.24 5.38 -15.10
N GLU A 58 26.93 6.49 -15.35
CA GLU A 58 26.36 7.84 -15.30
C GLU A 58 25.13 8.00 -16.21
N ALA A 59 25.28 7.62 -17.48
CA ALA A 59 24.22 7.74 -18.48
C ALA A 59 23.00 6.89 -18.10
N ARG A 60 23.23 5.72 -17.49
CA ARG A 60 22.17 4.87 -16.95
C ARG A 60 21.41 5.55 -15.81
N ILE A 61 22.12 6.19 -14.88
CA ILE A 61 21.50 6.87 -13.73
C ILE A 61 20.73 8.11 -14.21
N LYS A 62 21.33 8.93 -15.08
CA LYS A 62 20.66 10.10 -15.69
C LYS A 62 19.38 9.71 -16.41
N TYR A 63 19.41 8.66 -17.23
CA TYR A 63 18.22 8.15 -17.91
C TYR A 63 17.11 7.70 -16.93
N LYS A 64 17.48 7.02 -15.84
CA LYS A 64 16.51 6.64 -14.79
C LYS A 64 15.87 7.88 -14.15
N ILE A 65 16.66 8.91 -13.86
CA ILE A 65 16.17 10.17 -13.29
C ILE A 65 15.22 10.87 -14.27
N GLU A 66 15.61 11.02 -15.54
CA GLU A 66 14.77 11.66 -16.57
C GLU A 66 13.44 10.93 -16.73
N LYS A 67 13.46 9.60 -16.84
CA LYS A 67 12.25 8.79 -16.93
C LYS A 67 11.35 8.93 -15.70
N ALA A 68 11.95 9.01 -14.50
CA ALA A 68 11.20 9.22 -13.27
C ALA A 68 10.60 10.63 -13.19
N LYS A 69 11.32 11.67 -13.63
CA LYS A 69 10.82 13.05 -13.71
C LYS A 69 9.66 13.19 -14.70
N LEU A 70 9.73 12.52 -15.85
CA LEU A 70 8.59 12.43 -16.79
C LEU A 70 7.37 11.78 -16.12
N LYS A 71 7.57 10.68 -15.40
CA LYS A 71 6.48 10.02 -14.65
C LYS A 71 5.92 10.90 -13.54
N GLU A 72 6.76 11.66 -12.84
CA GLU A 72 6.34 12.63 -11.84
C GLU A 72 5.42 13.69 -12.46
N ALA A 73 5.83 14.30 -13.58
CA ALA A 73 5.04 15.29 -14.28
C ALA A 73 3.65 14.77 -14.71
N LEU A 74 3.60 13.54 -15.26
CA LEU A 74 2.34 12.89 -15.62
C LEU A 74 1.43 12.64 -14.41
N LEU A 75 2.00 12.23 -13.27
CA LEU A 75 1.23 12.01 -12.04
C LEU A 75 0.68 13.32 -11.47
N VAL A 76 1.48 14.39 -11.52
CA VAL A 76 1.03 15.74 -11.12
C VAL A 76 -0.11 16.21 -12.02
N GLU A 77 -0.01 16.02 -13.34
CA GLU A 77 -1.10 16.37 -14.27
C GLU A 77 -2.38 15.57 -13.98
N LYS A 78 -2.27 14.26 -13.72
CA LYS A 78 -3.41 13.45 -13.31
C LYS A 78 -4.01 13.97 -12.00
N LEU A 79 -3.21 14.37 -11.01
CA LEU A 79 -3.69 14.88 -9.72
C LEU A 79 -4.44 16.20 -9.84
N LYS A 80 -4.01 17.11 -10.72
CA LYS A 80 -4.72 18.38 -10.98
C LYS A 80 -6.18 18.16 -11.39
N LYS A 81 -6.51 17.03 -12.05
CA LYS A 81 -7.89 16.68 -12.43
C LYS A 81 -8.79 16.35 -11.23
N TYR A 82 -8.19 16.00 -10.09
CA TYR A 82 -8.89 15.69 -8.84
C TYR A 82 -8.81 16.83 -7.84
N GLU A 83 -8.22 17.96 -8.21
CA GLU A 83 -8.23 19.16 -7.39
C GLU A 83 -9.62 19.80 -7.50
N VAL A 84 -10.29 19.93 -6.36
CA VAL A 84 -11.60 20.57 -6.31
C VAL A 84 -11.37 22.04 -5.96
N PRO A 85 -11.97 22.99 -6.69
CA PRO A 85 -11.88 24.40 -6.33
C PRO A 85 -12.27 24.59 -4.86
N GLN A 86 -11.38 25.22 -4.09
CA GLN A 86 -11.68 25.59 -2.71
C GLN A 86 -12.64 26.78 -2.74
N VAL A 87 -13.93 26.50 -2.93
CA VAL A 87 -14.98 27.50 -2.68
C VAL A 87 -14.90 27.84 -1.19
N GLN A 88 -15.04 29.13 -0.85
CA GLN A 88 -15.12 29.53 0.55
C GLN A 88 -16.30 28.78 1.16
N GLY A 89 -16.00 27.83 2.07
CA GLY A 89 -17.03 27.08 2.78
C GLY A 89 -17.88 28.02 3.63
N PRO A 90 -18.92 27.51 4.31
CA PRO A 90 -19.63 28.30 5.30
C PRO A 90 -18.60 28.86 6.28
N ASN A 91 -18.35 30.17 6.23
CA ASN A 91 -17.45 30.81 7.19
C ASN A 91 -18.02 30.47 8.56
N PRO A 92 -17.33 29.66 9.38
CA PRO A 92 -17.77 29.47 10.75
C PRO A 92 -17.74 30.87 11.32
N LYS A 93 -18.90 31.41 11.69
CA LYS A 93 -18.92 32.54 12.61
C LYS A 93 -18.02 32.07 13.75
N GLU A 94 -16.93 32.78 13.98
CA GLU A 94 -16.09 32.54 15.14
C GLU A 94 -16.95 32.90 16.36
N ASP A 95 -17.88 32.02 16.71
CA ASP A 95 -18.42 31.94 18.05
C ASP A 95 -17.21 31.49 18.86
N LEU A 96 -16.42 32.48 19.30
CA LEU A 96 -15.23 32.32 20.11
C LEU A 96 -15.66 31.57 21.36
N LEU A 97 -15.51 30.24 21.34
CA LEU A 97 -15.69 29.42 22.53
C LEU A 97 -14.76 30.00 23.60
N THR A 98 -15.32 30.33 24.75
CA THR A 98 -14.51 30.77 25.89
C THR A 98 -13.53 29.64 26.25
N GLY A 99 -12.35 29.98 26.77
CA GLY A 99 -11.34 28.98 27.16
C GLY A 99 -11.90 27.88 28.08
N GLU A 100 -12.84 28.26 28.96
CA GLU A 100 -13.57 27.36 29.84
C GLU A 100 -14.49 26.38 29.09
N GLU A 101 -15.29 26.88 28.14
CA GLU A 101 -16.16 26.05 27.29
C GLU A 101 -15.32 25.08 26.46
N ARG A 102 -14.18 25.55 25.95
CA ARG A 102 -13.24 24.73 25.17
C ARG A 102 -12.66 23.59 26.00
N PHE A 103 -12.29 23.87 27.25
CA PHE A 103 -11.81 22.87 28.19
C PHE A 103 -12.91 21.86 28.57
N TYR A 104 -14.13 22.33 28.81
CA TYR A 104 -15.28 21.46 29.11
C TYR A 104 -15.58 20.52 27.94
N MET A 105 -15.66 21.04 26.72
CA MET A 105 -15.89 20.24 25.51
C MET A 105 -14.76 19.24 25.26
N LYS A 106 -13.50 19.63 25.48
CA LYS A 106 -12.36 18.71 25.45
C LYS A 106 -12.57 17.53 26.41
N LYS A 107 -12.90 17.80 27.68
CA LYS A 107 -13.11 16.77 28.70
C LYS A 107 -14.30 15.86 28.39
N MET A 108 -15.39 16.42 27.87
CA MET A 108 -16.57 15.64 27.44
C MET A 108 -16.26 14.76 26.23
N SER A 109 -15.54 15.31 25.24
CA SER A 109 -15.15 14.56 24.05
C SER A 109 -14.29 13.36 24.44
N GLN A 110 -13.34 13.49 25.37
CA GLN A 110 -12.49 12.38 25.82
C GLN A 110 -13.31 11.19 26.34
N LYS A 111 -14.39 11.44 27.09
CA LYS A 111 -15.32 10.41 27.57
C LYS A 111 -16.23 9.84 26.49
N SER A 112 -16.50 10.59 25.42
CA SER A 112 -17.38 10.15 24.34
C SER A 112 -16.73 9.03 23.50
N SER A 113 -17.56 8.08 23.07
CA SER A 113 -17.16 6.98 22.16
C SER A 113 -17.46 7.29 20.69
N ASN A 114 -17.97 8.49 20.37
CA ASN A 114 -18.34 8.87 19.02
C ASN A 114 -17.10 9.21 18.19
N TYR A 115 -16.83 8.43 17.14
CA TYR A 115 -15.72 8.69 16.26
C TYR A 115 -16.03 8.48 14.77
N VAL A 116 -15.33 9.26 13.94
CA VAL A 116 -15.37 9.19 12.48
C VAL A 116 -13.98 8.79 11.98
N PRO A 117 -13.82 7.59 11.41
CA PRO A 117 -12.53 7.16 10.88
C PRO A 117 -12.26 7.77 9.49
N ILE A 118 -11.11 8.41 9.34
CA ILE A 118 -10.56 8.84 8.06
C ILE A 118 -9.44 7.87 7.67
N GLY A 119 -9.67 7.13 6.59
CA GLY A 119 -8.73 6.13 6.07
C GLY A 119 -7.79 6.70 5.00
N ARG A 120 -7.18 5.79 4.22
CA ARG A 120 -6.35 6.11 3.05
C ARG A 120 -7.00 7.11 2.07
N ARG A 121 -8.33 7.08 1.93
CA ARG A 121 -9.09 7.94 1.01
C ARG A 121 -9.05 9.43 1.38
N GLY A 122 -8.64 9.76 2.60
CA GLY A 122 -8.71 11.13 3.11
C GLY A 122 -10.15 11.61 3.29
N ILE A 123 -10.33 12.93 3.20
CA ILE A 123 -11.62 13.60 3.35
C ILE A 123 -12.42 13.50 2.06
N PHE A 124 -13.65 13.01 2.17
CA PHE A 124 -14.62 12.96 1.09
C PHE A 124 -16.03 13.17 1.67
N GLY A 125 -17.03 13.39 0.83
CA GLY A 125 -18.38 13.77 1.27
C GLY A 125 -19.01 12.85 2.32
N GLY A 126 -18.71 11.54 2.27
CA GLY A 126 -19.20 10.59 3.27
C GLY A 126 -18.63 10.78 4.68
N VAL A 127 -17.43 11.37 4.82
CA VAL A 127 -16.86 11.73 6.13
C VAL A 127 -17.65 12.87 6.75
N ILE A 128 -17.92 13.91 5.95
CA ILE A 128 -18.69 15.09 6.37
C ILE A 128 -20.13 14.70 6.74
N LEU A 129 -20.76 13.88 5.90
CA LEU A 129 -22.07 13.30 6.18
C LEU A 129 -22.07 12.55 7.52
N ASN A 130 -21.04 11.73 7.79
CA ASN A 130 -20.95 10.99 9.04
C ASN A 130 -20.78 11.91 10.25
N MET A 131 -20.02 13.01 10.11
CA MET A 131 -19.91 14.04 11.16
C MET A 131 -21.28 14.66 11.47
N HIS A 132 -22.04 15.05 10.45
CA HIS A 132 -23.39 15.62 10.63
C HIS A 132 -24.37 14.64 11.28
N MET A 133 -24.25 13.33 11.01
CA MET A 133 -25.04 12.30 11.67
C MET A 133 -24.74 12.19 13.16
N HIS A 134 -23.46 12.23 13.56
CA HIS A 134 -23.10 12.29 14.97
C HIS A 134 -23.59 13.58 15.63
N TRP A 135 -23.50 14.70 14.93
CA TRP A 135 -23.93 16.00 15.45
C TRP A 135 -25.43 16.14 15.67
N LYS A 136 -26.25 15.28 15.06
CA LYS A 136 -27.70 15.22 15.34
C LYS A 136 -27.99 14.86 16.80
N LYS A 137 -27.16 14.01 17.41
CA LYS A 137 -27.37 13.50 18.78
C LYS A 137 -26.31 13.96 19.78
N HIS A 138 -25.12 14.33 19.29
CA HIS A 138 -23.97 14.62 20.13
C HIS A 138 -23.38 15.99 19.77
N GLU A 139 -22.87 16.69 20.77
CA GLU A 139 -22.28 18.01 20.55
C GLU A 139 -20.87 17.93 19.96
N THR A 140 -20.13 16.87 20.29
CA THR A 140 -18.74 16.65 19.87
C THR A 140 -18.58 15.35 19.09
N VAL A 141 -17.58 15.33 18.21
CA VAL A 141 -17.19 14.14 17.44
C VAL A 141 -15.66 14.03 17.38
N LYS A 142 -15.13 12.83 17.56
CA LYS A 142 -13.69 12.54 17.36
C LYS A 142 -13.45 12.11 15.92
N VAL A 143 -12.56 12.76 15.21
CA VAL A 143 -12.14 12.35 13.86
C VAL A 143 -10.78 11.69 13.97
N VAL A 144 -10.68 10.41 13.62
CA VAL A 144 -9.45 9.62 13.74
C VAL A 144 -8.87 9.39 12.35
N CYS A 145 -7.73 9.99 12.05
CA CYS A 145 -7.04 9.94 10.76
C CYS A 145 -5.95 8.87 10.78
N LYS A 146 -6.18 7.73 10.12
CA LYS A 146 -5.19 6.64 10.00
C LYS A 146 -5.18 6.04 8.59
N PRO A 147 -4.04 5.97 7.88
CA PRO A 147 -2.71 6.52 8.21
C PRO A 147 -2.65 8.04 7.95
N CYS A 148 -1.95 8.80 8.79
CA CYS A 148 -1.71 10.22 8.58
C CYS A 148 -0.22 10.55 8.61
N LYS A 149 0.19 11.50 7.76
CA LYS A 149 1.56 12.06 7.79
C LYS A 149 1.64 13.14 8.87
N LEU A 150 2.85 13.37 9.39
CA LEU A 150 3.08 14.49 10.30
C LEU A 150 2.66 15.80 9.62
N GLY A 151 1.88 16.62 10.33
CA GLY A 151 1.35 17.89 9.81
C GLY A 151 0.06 17.79 9.00
N GLN A 152 -0.20 16.66 8.32
CA GLN A 152 -1.39 16.49 7.47
C GLN A 152 -2.70 16.58 8.27
N VAL A 153 -2.70 16.23 9.55
CA VAL A 153 -3.86 16.40 10.44
C VAL A 153 -4.31 17.85 10.56
N HIS A 154 -3.39 18.82 10.46
CA HIS A 154 -3.75 20.24 10.54
C HIS A 154 -4.45 20.69 9.25
N GLU A 155 -3.98 20.21 8.10
CA GLU A 155 -4.65 20.43 6.81
C GLU A 155 -6.05 19.80 6.82
N TYR A 156 -6.16 18.58 7.33
CA TYR A 156 -7.45 17.91 7.48
C TYR A 156 -8.37 18.65 8.44
N ALA A 157 -7.85 19.17 9.56
CA ALA A 157 -8.65 19.97 10.48
C ALA A 157 -9.23 21.21 9.79
N LYS A 158 -8.41 21.91 9.00
CA LYS A 158 -8.83 23.10 8.24
C LYS A 158 -9.87 22.76 7.17
N GLU A 159 -9.66 21.71 6.38
CA GLU A 159 -10.61 21.28 5.34
C GLU A 159 -11.92 20.76 5.93
N LEU A 160 -11.88 19.99 7.02
CA LEU A 160 -13.08 19.54 7.71
C LEU A 160 -13.85 20.72 8.29
N ALA A 161 -13.18 21.70 8.92
CA ALA A 161 -13.82 22.90 9.42
C ALA A 161 -14.50 23.68 8.29
N ARG A 162 -13.81 23.84 7.15
CA ARG A 162 -14.36 24.50 5.95
C ARG A 162 -15.58 23.78 5.38
N LEU A 163 -15.53 22.45 5.28
CA LEU A 163 -16.58 21.65 4.63
C LEU A 163 -17.79 21.41 5.53
N SER A 164 -17.56 21.19 6.82
CA SER A 164 -18.62 20.84 7.79
C SER A 164 -19.14 22.05 8.57
N GLY A 165 -18.43 23.17 8.57
CA GLY A 165 -18.70 24.32 9.43
C GLY A 165 -18.41 24.08 10.92
N GLY A 166 -17.86 22.91 11.27
CA GLY A 166 -17.54 22.56 12.65
C GLY A 166 -16.28 23.25 13.17
N LEU A 167 -16.23 23.47 14.49
CA LEU A 167 -15.13 24.11 15.20
C LEU A 167 -14.12 23.07 15.69
N PRO A 168 -12.85 23.10 15.24
CA PRO A 168 -11.80 22.23 15.78
C PRO A 168 -11.39 22.69 17.18
N ILE A 169 -11.63 21.84 18.19
CA ILE A 169 -11.27 22.11 19.59
C ILE A 169 -9.83 21.70 19.87
N GLU A 170 -9.44 20.47 19.55
CA GLU A 170 -8.10 20.01 19.90
C GLU A 170 -7.65 18.92 18.96
N ILE A 171 -6.35 18.91 18.68
CA ILE A 171 -5.67 17.83 17.99
C ILE A 171 -4.92 17.02 19.05
N ILE A 172 -5.35 15.78 19.26
CA ILE A 172 -4.71 14.85 20.19
C ILE A 172 -3.68 14.00 19.43
N GLY A 173 -2.42 14.16 19.81
CA GLY A 173 -1.30 13.48 19.16
C GLY A 173 -1.16 13.92 17.71
N ASN A 174 -0.99 12.96 16.81
CA ASN A 174 -0.76 13.22 15.38
C ASN A 174 -1.86 12.69 14.47
N ASP A 175 -2.96 12.14 15.02
CA ASP A 175 -3.96 11.40 14.25
C ASP A 175 -5.41 11.81 14.58
N THR A 176 -5.69 12.35 15.78
CA THR A 176 -7.07 12.54 16.24
C THR A 176 -7.43 14.02 16.38
N ILE A 177 -8.56 14.43 15.83
CA ILE A 177 -9.09 15.80 15.92
C ILE A 177 -10.44 15.76 16.61
N ILE A 178 -10.67 16.63 17.58
CA ILE A 178 -11.98 16.81 18.22
C ILE A 178 -12.68 17.99 17.56
N PHE A 179 -13.89 17.74 17.05
CA PHE A 179 -14.73 18.77 16.48
C PHE A 179 -15.99 19.00 17.32
N TYR A 180 -16.39 20.26 17.40
CA TYR A 180 -17.64 20.72 17.96
C TYR A 180 -18.54 21.30 16.87
N ARG A 181 -19.84 21.00 16.94
CA ARG A 181 -20.79 21.42 15.90
C ARG A 181 -21.18 22.90 15.97
N GLY A 182 -21.10 23.53 17.15
CA GLY A 182 -21.69 24.85 17.45
C GLY A 182 -22.91 24.78 18.39
N LYS A 183 -23.22 25.90 19.07
CA LYS A 183 -24.35 25.99 20.02
C LYS A 183 -25.70 25.80 19.30
N ASN A 184 -25.85 26.44 18.14
CA ASN A 184 -27.09 26.47 17.35
C ASN A 184 -27.00 25.62 16.08
N TYR A 185 -26.69 24.33 16.24
CA TYR A 185 -26.58 23.44 15.08
C TYR A 185 -27.93 23.22 14.40
N VAL A 186 -27.98 23.54 13.12
CA VAL A 186 -29.08 23.21 12.22
C VAL A 186 -28.56 22.19 11.22
N GLN A 187 -29.30 21.09 11.04
CA GLN A 187 -28.94 20.08 10.06
C GLN A 187 -28.99 20.71 8.65
N PRO A 188 -27.87 20.71 7.89
CA PRO A 188 -27.89 21.23 6.53
C PRO A 188 -28.80 20.38 5.64
N GLU A 189 -29.54 21.04 4.73
CA GLU A 189 -30.38 20.36 3.73
C GLU A 189 -29.54 19.43 2.85
N VAL A 190 -28.36 19.90 2.44
CA VAL A 190 -27.34 19.09 1.76
C VAL A 190 -26.25 18.70 2.76
N MET A 191 -26.33 17.48 3.30
CA MET A 191 -25.40 16.99 4.33
C MET A 191 -23.98 16.69 3.83
N SER A 192 -23.78 16.56 2.52
CA SER A 192 -22.47 16.34 1.91
C SER A 192 -22.23 17.44 0.87
N PRO A 193 -21.32 18.39 1.14
CA PRO A 193 -21.04 19.48 0.21
C PRO A 193 -20.62 18.97 -1.17
N VAL A 194 -21.06 19.67 -2.22
CA VAL A 194 -20.72 19.39 -3.63
C VAL A 194 -19.22 19.57 -3.88
N ASP A 195 -18.57 20.39 -3.06
CA ASP A 195 -17.12 20.67 -3.10
C ASP A 195 -16.24 19.49 -2.66
N THR A 196 -16.82 18.31 -2.43
CA THR A 196 -16.08 17.11 -2.03
C THR A 196 -15.98 16.09 -3.16
N LEU A 197 -14.86 15.39 -3.21
CA LEU A 197 -14.69 14.27 -4.15
C LEU A 197 -15.64 13.12 -3.77
N SER A 198 -16.14 12.42 -4.79
CA SER A 198 -16.81 11.12 -4.60
C SER A 198 -15.84 10.09 -4.00
N LYS A 199 -16.39 9.12 -3.27
CA LYS A 199 -15.63 8.02 -2.61
C LYS A 199 -14.65 7.30 -3.54
N LYS A 200 -15.03 7.10 -4.81
CA LYS A 200 -14.17 6.46 -5.83
C LYS A 200 -13.01 7.37 -6.23
N ARG A 201 -13.32 8.63 -6.58
CA ARG A 201 -12.33 9.64 -6.97
C ARG A 201 -11.34 9.96 -5.86
N ALA A 202 -11.79 10.02 -4.60
CA ALA A 202 -10.92 10.22 -3.44
C ALA A 202 -9.90 9.07 -3.28
N LEU A 203 -10.32 7.82 -3.52
CA LEU A 203 -9.41 6.68 -3.50
C LEU A 203 -8.38 6.74 -4.65
N GLU A 204 -8.81 7.13 -5.85
CA GLU A 204 -7.92 7.31 -7.01
C GLU A 204 -6.88 8.40 -6.76
N LYS A 205 -7.31 9.57 -6.26
CA LYS A 205 -6.42 10.67 -5.85
C LYS A 205 -5.33 10.18 -4.89
N SER A 206 -5.73 9.46 -3.84
CA SER A 206 -4.79 8.88 -2.86
C SER A 206 -3.79 7.91 -3.50
N LYS A 207 -4.20 7.08 -4.47
CA LYS A 207 -3.27 6.19 -5.20
C LYS A 207 -2.25 6.99 -6.00
N TYR A 208 -2.67 8.06 -6.66
CA TYR A 208 -1.76 8.93 -7.41
C TYR A 208 -0.79 9.68 -6.50
N GLU A 209 -1.24 10.19 -5.35
CA GLU A 209 -0.37 10.81 -4.35
C GLU A 209 0.67 9.83 -3.80
N GLN A 210 0.26 8.60 -3.47
CA GLN A 210 1.18 7.55 -3.03
C GLN A 210 2.20 7.24 -4.14
N SER A 211 1.76 7.09 -5.38
CA SER A 211 2.65 6.87 -6.52
C SER A 211 3.63 8.04 -6.70
N LEU A 212 3.16 9.28 -6.57
CA LEU A 212 3.99 10.49 -6.69
C LEU A 212 5.09 10.50 -5.63
N GLU A 213 4.73 10.21 -4.38
CA GLU A 213 5.68 10.13 -3.27
C GLU A 213 6.75 9.05 -3.50
N THR A 214 6.35 7.87 -4.00
CA THR A 214 7.34 6.83 -4.35
C THR A 214 8.28 7.25 -5.46
N VAL A 215 7.77 7.95 -6.49
CA VAL A 215 8.59 8.45 -7.60
C VAL A 215 9.55 9.55 -7.12
N ARG A 216 9.09 10.48 -6.29
CA ARG A 216 9.95 11.52 -5.68
C ARG A 216 11.05 10.92 -4.82
N ARG A 217 10.72 9.92 -3.98
CA ARG A 217 11.73 9.19 -3.21
C ARG A 217 12.75 8.51 -4.13
N PHE A 218 12.30 7.90 -5.23
CA PHE A 218 13.19 7.27 -6.20
C PHE A 218 14.13 8.29 -6.87
N ILE A 219 13.61 9.45 -7.30
CA ILE A 219 14.42 10.53 -7.88
C ILE A 219 15.49 10.97 -6.89
N ALA A 220 15.12 11.23 -5.63
CA ALA A 220 16.06 11.66 -4.60
C ALA A 220 17.17 10.62 -4.32
N VAL A 221 16.84 9.32 -4.37
CA VAL A 221 17.84 8.25 -4.22
C VAL A 221 18.76 8.20 -5.44
N ALA A 222 18.22 8.28 -6.65
CA ALA A 222 19.00 8.23 -7.88
C ALA A 222 19.90 9.47 -8.06
N GLU A 223 19.46 10.65 -7.62
CA GLU A 223 20.27 11.88 -7.62
C GLU A 223 21.44 11.76 -6.64
N LYS A 224 21.24 11.18 -5.45
CA LYS A 224 22.33 10.86 -4.53
C LYS A 224 23.29 9.81 -5.08
N GLU A 225 22.78 8.78 -5.76
CA GLU A 225 23.60 7.78 -6.44
C GLU A 225 24.49 8.43 -7.50
N LEU A 226 23.94 9.36 -8.29
CA LEU A 226 24.69 10.12 -9.28
C LEU A 226 25.78 10.98 -8.64
N GLU A 227 25.46 11.67 -7.55
CA GLU A 227 26.42 12.49 -6.80
C GLU A 227 27.57 11.65 -6.23
N LEU A 228 27.25 10.50 -5.62
CA LEU A 228 28.25 9.57 -5.10
C LEU A 228 29.14 9.01 -6.21
N TYR A 229 28.57 8.73 -7.39
CA TYR A 229 29.32 8.29 -8.56
C TYR A 229 30.31 9.36 -9.04
N HIS A 230 29.89 10.63 -9.12
CA HIS A 230 30.79 11.74 -9.45
C HIS A 230 31.92 11.90 -8.44
N ARG A 231 31.61 11.82 -7.14
CA ARG A 231 32.63 11.85 -6.08
C ARG A 231 33.62 10.69 -6.20
N HIS A 232 33.14 9.49 -6.53
CA HIS A 232 34.00 8.32 -6.73
C HIS A 232 34.96 8.50 -7.91
N ILE A 233 34.46 8.96 -9.07
CA ILE A 233 35.31 9.24 -10.23
C ILE A 233 36.37 10.30 -9.88
N ALA A 234 35.98 11.35 -9.17
CA ALA A 234 36.91 12.41 -8.79
C ALA A 234 38.05 11.91 -7.88
N LEU A 235 37.80 10.91 -7.03
CA LEU A 235 38.79 10.35 -6.10
C LEU A 235 39.63 9.22 -6.70
N TYR A 236 39.03 8.35 -7.51
CA TYR A 236 39.64 7.09 -7.95
C TYR A 236 39.87 6.99 -9.47
N GLY A 237 39.50 8.02 -10.24
CA GLY A 237 39.50 8.02 -11.70
C GLY A 237 38.30 7.26 -12.28
N ASP A 238 38.14 7.32 -13.61
CA ASP A 238 37.07 6.59 -14.27
C ASP A 238 37.36 5.07 -14.22
N PRO A 239 36.51 4.24 -13.58
CA PRO A 239 36.70 2.80 -13.51
C PRO A 239 36.75 2.16 -14.91
N ASN A 240 36.17 2.79 -15.93
CA ASN A 240 36.23 2.30 -17.32
C ASN A 240 37.62 2.49 -17.96
N THR A 241 38.49 3.32 -17.38
CA THR A 241 39.87 3.58 -17.87
C THR A 241 40.95 2.85 -17.09
N ARG A 242 40.61 2.23 -15.94
CA ARG A 242 41.55 1.40 -15.17
C ARG A 242 41.62 0.02 -15.82
N ASN A 243 42.34 -0.06 -16.93
CA ASN A 243 42.77 -1.33 -17.51
C ASN A 243 43.46 -2.19 -16.44
N SER A 244 43.15 -3.48 -16.42
CA SER A 244 43.63 -4.48 -15.47
C SER A 244 45.10 -4.89 -15.65
N ASP A 245 45.96 -4.00 -16.15
CA ASP A 245 47.32 -4.36 -16.59
C ASP A 245 48.39 -4.28 -15.49
N PHE A 246 48.02 -4.10 -14.22
CA PHE A 246 49.01 -3.92 -13.14
C PHE A 246 48.87 -4.90 -11.98
N VAL A 247 48.91 -6.21 -12.25
CA VAL A 247 49.23 -7.21 -11.21
C VAL A 247 49.97 -8.43 -11.81
N TYR A 248 51.29 -8.34 -11.97
CA TYR A 248 52.29 -9.30 -11.43
C TYR A 248 53.71 -8.92 -11.88
N GLY A 249 54.64 -8.67 -10.95
CA GLY A 249 56.06 -8.52 -11.29
C GLY A 249 56.95 -7.87 -10.23
N SER A 250 57.22 -8.62 -9.16
CA SER A 250 58.39 -8.62 -8.26
C SER A 250 59.35 -7.42 -8.19
N GLU A 251 59.66 -7.02 -6.95
CA GLU A 251 60.73 -6.12 -6.53
C GLU A 251 62.10 -6.39 -7.20
N ARG A 252 62.77 -5.32 -7.66
CA ARG A 252 64.21 -5.07 -7.47
C ARG A 252 64.57 -3.61 -7.85
N GLU A 253 65.42 -3.02 -7.03
CA GLU A 253 65.92 -1.65 -7.01
C GLU A 253 66.51 -1.17 -8.36
N ASN A 254 66.31 0.10 -8.76
CA ASN A 254 67.30 1.18 -8.58
C ASN A 254 66.91 2.47 -9.35
N CYS A 255 67.45 3.58 -8.86
CA CYS A 255 67.35 4.99 -9.25
C CYS A 255 67.66 5.35 -10.73
N GLY A 256 66.98 6.38 -11.29
CA GLY A 256 67.49 7.18 -12.42
C GLY A 256 66.43 7.86 -13.31
N LYS A 257 66.53 9.18 -13.49
CA LYS A 257 65.65 10.06 -14.31
C LYS A 257 65.87 9.89 -15.83
N THR A 258 64.82 10.05 -16.66
CA THR A 258 64.63 11.07 -17.74
C THR A 258 63.62 10.67 -18.83
N LEU A 259 62.99 11.70 -19.42
CA LEU A 259 61.94 11.78 -20.45
C LEU A 259 62.18 11.01 -21.78
N SER A 260 61.11 10.47 -22.39
CA SER A 260 60.69 10.70 -23.81
C SER A 260 59.44 9.88 -24.21
N GLU A 261 58.54 10.50 -24.99
CA GLU A 261 57.37 9.93 -25.69
C GLU A 261 57.78 9.22 -27.03
N PRO A 262 56.87 8.92 -28.00
CA PRO A 262 55.81 7.89 -28.02
C PRO A 262 55.85 7.03 -29.32
N LEU A 263 55.35 5.77 -29.37
CA LEU A 263 55.02 5.13 -30.66
C LEU A 263 53.91 4.04 -30.57
N ASP A 264 52.81 4.32 -31.29
CA ASP A 264 52.07 3.56 -32.32
C ASP A 264 51.79 2.03 -32.26
N GLY A 265 50.50 1.70 -32.44
CA GLY A 265 49.97 0.67 -33.36
C GLY A 265 50.13 -0.85 -33.06
N SER A 266 49.02 -1.53 -32.70
CA SER A 266 48.34 -2.58 -33.51
C SER A 266 47.49 -3.59 -32.70
N ASN A 267 46.39 -4.01 -33.33
CA ASN A 267 45.36 -4.97 -32.89
C ASN A 267 45.89 -6.35 -32.46
N LEU A 268 45.15 -7.05 -31.58
CA LEU A 268 44.77 -8.47 -31.75
C LEU A 268 43.66 -8.90 -30.77
N ASN A 269 42.80 -9.80 -31.27
CA ASN A 269 41.57 -10.31 -30.67
C ASN A 269 41.77 -11.35 -29.56
N ASP A 270 40.67 -11.56 -28.82
CA ASP A 270 40.13 -12.80 -28.26
C ASP A 270 40.22 -13.10 -26.73
N LYS A 271 39.00 -13.29 -26.19
CA LYS A 271 38.52 -14.27 -25.19
C LYS A 271 38.53 -13.93 -23.69
N GLU A 272 37.30 -13.59 -23.26
CA GLU A 272 36.54 -14.07 -22.08
C GLU A 272 37.25 -14.30 -20.73
N SER A 273 36.85 -13.52 -19.71
CA SER A 273 36.44 -14.04 -18.39
C SER A 273 35.46 -13.04 -17.76
N SER A 274 34.18 -13.39 -17.59
CA SER A 274 33.60 -14.00 -16.39
C SER A 274 33.83 -13.15 -15.12
N SER A 275 32.94 -12.20 -14.89
CA SER A 275 32.68 -11.64 -13.56
C SER A 275 31.18 -11.73 -13.25
N ASP A 276 30.88 -12.59 -12.27
CA ASP A 276 29.56 -12.71 -11.65
C ASP A 276 29.25 -11.42 -10.87
N GLU A 277 28.31 -10.63 -11.39
CA GLU A 277 27.71 -9.52 -10.64
C GLU A 277 26.36 -9.98 -10.08
N THR A 278 26.27 -9.97 -8.75
CA THR A 278 25.02 -10.25 -8.03
C THR A 278 24.05 -9.07 -8.19
N ASP A 279 23.25 -9.13 -9.26
CA ASP A 279 22.16 -8.21 -9.54
C ASP A 279 21.08 -8.35 -8.46
N SER A 280 21.01 -7.39 -7.54
CA SER A 280 19.88 -7.28 -6.63
C SER A 280 18.65 -6.82 -7.42
N ASP A 281 17.89 -7.83 -7.85
CA ASP A 281 16.70 -7.80 -8.69
C ASP A 281 15.59 -6.90 -8.09
N PHE A 282 15.70 -5.57 -8.21
CA PHE A 282 14.60 -4.65 -7.90
C PHE A 282 13.67 -4.57 -9.10
N LYS A 283 12.61 -5.39 -9.04
CA LYS A 283 11.56 -5.48 -10.06
C LYS A 283 11.01 -4.11 -10.45
N ASP A 284 11.28 -3.75 -11.69
CA ASP A 284 10.65 -2.75 -12.55
C ASP A 284 9.15 -2.58 -12.21
N PHE A 285 8.80 -1.53 -11.46
CA PHE A 285 7.40 -1.13 -11.18
C PHE A 285 6.80 -0.47 -12.43
N SER A 286 6.57 -1.30 -13.43
CA SER A 286 5.68 -1.04 -14.55
C SER A 286 4.25 -1.30 -14.08
N SER A 287 3.59 -0.29 -13.49
CA SER A 287 2.13 -0.29 -13.43
C SER A 287 1.61 0.01 -14.82
N ASP A 288 1.29 -1.06 -15.54
CA ASP A 288 0.34 -0.99 -16.64
C ASP A 288 -1.06 -1.06 -16.02
N GLU A 289 -1.89 -0.10 -16.42
CA GLU A 289 -3.28 0.06 -16.00
C GLU A 289 -4.10 -1.08 -16.62
N THR A 290 -4.61 -2.04 -15.84
CA THR A 290 -5.85 -2.77 -16.19
C THR A 290 -6.51 -3.36 -14.95
N ASP A 291 -7.82 -3.15 -14.89
CA ASP A 291 -8.78 -3.65 -13.93
C ASP A 291 -8.66 -5.14 -13.58
N LEU A 292 -8.84 -5.45 -12.30
CA LEU A 292 -9.35 -6.75 -11.87
C LEU A 292 -10.55 -6.53 -10.95
N ASN A 293 -11.71 -6.58 -11.58
CA ASN A 293 -12.95 -7.03 -10.96
C ASN A 293 -12.95 -8.58 -10.92
N ALA A 294 -13.56 -9.13 -9.87
CA ALA A 294 -13.97 -10.53 -9.61
C ALA A 294 -13.44 -10.98 -8.24
N SER A 295 -14.23 -10.87 -7.18
CA SER A 295 -15.28 -11.83 -6.78
C SER A 295 -14.73 -13.18 -6.34
N TYR A 296 -15.19 -13.58 -5.15
CA TYR A 296 -15.20 -14.92 -4.58
C TYR A 296 -13.92 -15.39 -3.87
N LEU A 297 -13.93 -15.29 -2.53
CA LEU A 297 -14.09 -16.46 -1.66
C LEU A 297 -14.81 -16.00 -0.37
N SER A 298 -16.11 -16.27 -0.33
CA SER A 298 -16.86 -16.46 0.91
C SER A 298 -16.81 -17.95 1.28
N GLY A 299 -16.86 -18.20 2.58
CA GLY A 299 -17.17 -19.47 3.21
C GLY A 299 -15.97 -20.08 3.93
N ASP A 300 -16.03 -20.53 5.18
CA ASP A 300 -17.06 -20.50 6.22
C ASP A 300 -16.29 -20.70 7.54
N GLY A 301 -16.80 -20.12 8.62
CA GLY A 301 -16.14 -20.19 9.93
C GLY A 301 -17.05 -19.61 11.00
N GLU A 302 -18.23 -20.22 11.13
CA GLU A 302 -19.09 -20.06 12.28
C GLU A 302 -18.31 -20.44 13.56
N ASN A 303 -18.22 -19.52 14.51
CA ASN A 303 -18.09 -19.89 15.92
C ASN A 303 -19.11 -19.06 16.69
N LYS A 304 -20.29 -19.67 16.80
CA LYS A 304 -21.37 -19.26 17.69
C LYS A 304 -20.88 -19.39 19.13
N ILE A 305 -21.01 -18.29 19.86
CA ILE A 305 -21.08 -18.28 21.31
C ILE A 305 -22.32 -19.09 21.70
N GLY A 306 -22.10 -20.25 22.33
CA GLY A 306 -23.12 -21.01 23.01
C GLY A 306 -23.39 -20.37 24.37
N THR A 307 -24.53 -19.70 24.48
CA THR A 307 -25.24 -19.50 25.74
C THR A 307 -26.04 -20.77 26.01
N GLU A 308 -25.65 -21.51 27.03
CA GLU A 308 -26.41 -22.64 27.57
C GLU A 308 -27.08 -22.16 28.85
N THR A 309 -28.36 -21.82 28.76
CA THR A 309 -29.28 -21.70 29.89
C THR A 309 -30.61 -22.28 29.43
N ASP A 310 -30.86 -23.53 29.76
CA ASP A 310 -32.18 -24.09 30.07
C ASP A 310 -31.93 -25.26 31.02
N SER A 311 -32.42 -25.23 32.27
CA SER A 311 -33.81 -25.49 32.69
C SER A 311 -34.16 -26.98 32.52
N ASP A 312 -33.89 -27.78 33.55
CA ASP A 312 -34.59 -29.04 33.77
C ASP A 312 -35.50 -28.89 34.99
N ASP A 313 -36.78 -29.16 34.73
CA ASP A 313 -37.90 -29.28 35.65
C ASP A 313 -37.72 -30.45 36.63
N GLU A 314 -38.07 -30.23 37.90
CA GLU A 314 -38.69 -31.23 38.79
C GLU A 314 -39.68 -30.50 39.71
N SER A 315 -40.97 -30.66 39.38
CA SER A 315 -42.15 -30.39 40.22
C SER A 315 -42.34 -31.48 41.29
N PRO A 316 -43.41 -31.51 42.12
CA PRO A 316 -44.12 -30.45 42.86
C PRO A 316 -44.25 -30.82 44.37
N PHE A 317 -44.59 -29.87 45.24
CA PHE A 317 -45.26 -30.19 46.50
C PHE A 317 -46.24 -29.09 46.92
N LEU A 318 -47.42 -29.53 47.37
CA LEU A 318 -48.58 -28.79 47.88
C LEU A 318 -48.20 -27.90 49.10
N ASP A 319 -48.92 -26.86 49.56
CA ASP A 319 -50.35 -26.64 49.83
C ASP A 319 -50.67 -25.13 49.75
N VAL A 320 -51.78 -24.69 49.15
CA VAL A 320 -53.05 -24.28 49.80
C VAL A 320 -52.86 -23.38 51.05
N LEU A 321 -53.18 -22.09 50.93
CA LEU A 321 -54.28 -21.45 51.66
C LEU A 321 -54.50 -19.99 51.23
N ASP A 322 -55.74 -19.77 50.86
CA ASP A 322 -56.50 -18.54 50.65
C ASP A 322 -56.69 -17.78 51.97
N SER A 323 -56.61 -16.44 51.97
CA SER A 323 -57.57 -15.51 52.62
C SER A 323 -57.14 -14.03 52.58
N HIS A 324 -58.04 -13.18 52.04
CA HIS A 324 -58.56 -11.91 52.59
C HIS A 324 -57.56 -10.80 53.01
N GLU A 325 -57.56 -9.59 52.45
CA GLU A 325 -58.51 -8.45 52.46
C GLU A 325 -57.82 -7.24 53.15
N ASP A 326 -57.94 -6.08 52.51
CA ASP A 326 -58.04 -4.71 53.03
C ASP A 326 -57.28 -4.29 54.31
N LEU A 327 -56.25 -3.44 54.13
CA LEU A 327 -56.23 -2.00 54.52
C LEU A 327 -54.86 -1.35 54.24
#